data_AF-A0A5P8G1D0-F1
#
_entry.id   AF-A0A5P8G1D0-F1
#
_cell.length_a   1.000
_cell.length_b   1.000
_cell.length_c   1.000
_cell.angle_alpha   90.00
_cell.angle_beta   90.00
_cell.angle_gamma   90.00
#
_symmetry.space_group_name_H-M   'P 1'
#
loop_
_entity.id
_entity.type
_entity.pdbx_description
1 polymer ?
#
loop_
_entity_poly.entity_id
_entity_poly.type
_entity_poly.pdbx_seq_one_letter_code
_entity_poly.pdbx_strand_id
1 'polypeptide(L)'
;MLKNAFVSIILEEENKENRGSAEFQVVNFTNKIRKLTSHFELHKKDYLSQRGLRKILGKRQRLLAYLSKKNRIRYKGSTAAGLFVKKK
;
A
#
# COMPACT_ATOMS: atom_id res chain seq x y z
N MET A 1 14.94 10.56 2.10
CA MET A 1 14.92 9.43 3.06
C MET A 1 13.60 9.40 3.84
N LEU A 2 12.46 9.21 3.16
CA LEU A 2 11.11 9.23 3.74
C LEU A 2 10.34 7.91 3.46
N LYS A 3 11.03 6.77 3.48
CA LYS A 3 10.40 5.47 3.16
C LYS A 3 10.09 4.62 4.41
N ASN A 4 10.50 5.08 5.59
CA ASN A 4 10.57 4.24 6.79
C ASN A 4 9.47 4.55 7.82
N ALA A 5 8.96 5.78 7.89
CA ALA A 5 8.04 6.20 8.95
C ALA A 5 6.64 5.55 8.88
N PHE A 6 6.08 5.32 7.68
CA PHE A 6 4.76 4.69 7.53
C PHE A 6 4.74 3.18 7.81
N VAL A 7 5.88 2.51 7.64
CA VAL A 7 6.01 1.06 7.85
C VAL A 7 6.22 0.75 9.33
N SER A 8 6.95 1.61 10.05
CA SER A 8 7.15 1.48 11.50
C SER A 8 5.87 1.72 12.30
N ILE A 9 5.02 2.66 11.90
CA ILE A 9 3.75 2.96 12.61
C ILE A 9 2.81 1.74 12.68
N ILE A 10 2.83 0.85 11.69
CA ILE A 10 1.93 -0.32 11.63
C ILE A 10 2.57 -1.57 12.27
N LEU A 11 3.89 -1.57 12.53
CA LEU A 11 4.58 -2.66 13.21
C LEU A 11 4.40 -2.63 14.74
N GLU A 12 4.15 -1.45 15.31
CA GLU A 12 4.04 -1.25 16.76
C GLU A 12 2.67 -1.62 17.35
N GLU A 13 1.58 -1.58 16.58
CA GLU A 13 0.26 -1.91 17.11
C GLU A 13 -0.14 -3.36 16.78
N GLU A 14 0.33 -4.27 17.62
CA GLU A 14 -0.07 -5.68 17.70
C GLU A 14 -1.54 -5.89 18.14
N ASN A 15 -2.43 -4.93 17.87
CA ASN A 15 -3.87 -5.13 18.08
C ASN A 15 -4.40 -6.04 16.97
N LYS A 16 -4.77 -7.28 17.33
CA LYS A 16 -5.46 -8.23 16.44
C LYS A 16 -6.66 -7.61 15.71
N GLU A 17 -7.29 -6.59 16.31
CA GLU A 17 -8.40 -5.82 15.74
C GLU A 17 -7.99 -5.03 14.48
N ASN A 18 -6.74 -4.55 14.39
CA ASN A 18 -6.26 -3.74 13.27
C ASN A 18 -5.91 -4.55 12.02
N ARG A 19 -5.86 -5.89 12.10
CA ARG A 19 -5.60 -6.77 10.94
C ARG A 19 -6.64 -6.62 9.83
N GLY A 20 -7.87 -6.25 10.18
CA GLY A 20 -8.95 -5.99 9.24
C GLY A 20 -8.92 -4.61 8.59
N SER A 21 -8.13 -3.66 9.15
CA SER A 21 -8.11 -2.28 8.68
C SER A 21 -7.60 -2.16 7.24
N ALA A 22 -8.16 -1.21 6.49
CA ALA A 22 -7.73 -0.95 5.12
C ALA A 22 -6.26 -0.50 5.05
N GLU A 23 -5.74 0.14 6.09
CA GLU A 23 -4.36 0.60 6.21
C GLU A 23 -3.39 -0.58 6.39
N PHE A 24 -3.69 -1.51 7.31
CA PHE A 24 -2.93 -2.74 7.49
C PHE A 24 -2.90 -3.59 6.21
N GLN A 25 -4.05 -3.73 5.53
CA GLN A 25 -4.13 -4.47 4.27
C GLN A 25 -3.25 -3.84 3.16
N VAL A 26 -3.23 -2.50 3.07
CA VAL A 26 -2.37 -1.79 2.10
C VAL A 26 -0.89 -2.05 2.38
N VAL A 27 -0.45 -2.06 3.64
CA VAL A 27 0.94 -2.38 4.01
C VAL A 27 1.27 -3.83 3.68
N ASN A 28 0.41 -4.78 4.03
CA ASN A 28 0.61 -6.19 3.72
C ASN A 28 0.72 -6.43 2.20
N PHE A 29 -0.16 -5.82 1.40
CA PHE A 29 -0.06 -5.90 -0.06
C PHE A 29 1.22 -5.26 -0.58
N THR A 30 1.66 -4.15 0.00
CA THR A 30 2.92 -3.49 -0.39
C THR A 30 4.13 -4.40 -0.12
N ASN A 31 4.17 -5.06 1.03
CA ASN A 31 5.22 -6.03 1.36
C ASN A 31 5.21 -7.24 0.43
N LYS A 32 4.03 -7.79 0.10
CA LYS A 32 3.90 -8.88 -0.87
C LYS A 32 4.35 -8.47 -2.28
N ILE A 33 3.98 -7.27 -2.74
CA ILE A 33 4.42 -6.74 -4.03
C ILE A 33 5.95 -6.66 -4.08
N ARG A 34 6.59 -6.08 -3.05
CA ARG A 34 8.07 -5.98 -2.99
C ARG A 34 8.74 -7.35 -3.11
N LYS A 35 8.28 -8.34 -2.34
CA LYS A 35 8.82 -9.72 -2.38
C LYS A 35 8.66 -10.36 -3.76
N LEU A 36 7.48 -10.22 -4.37
CA LEU A 36 7.19 -10.78 -5.70
C LEU A 36 7.97 -10.06 -6.80
N THR A 37 8.18 -8.75 -6.69
CA THR A 37 9.00 -8.00 -7.66
C THR A 37 10.43 -8.55 -7.70
N SER A 38 11.07 -8.78 -6.55
CA SER A 38 12.41 -9.40 -6.50
C SER A 38 12.40 -10.84 -7.04
N HIS A 39 11.34 -11.62 -6.80
CA HIS A 39 11.20 -12.95 -7.37
C HIS A 39 11.16 -12.94 -8.91
N PHE A 40 10.48 -11.97 -9.52
CA PHE A 40 10.38 -11.87 -10.98
C PHE A 40 11.65 -11.38 -11.68
N GLU A 41 12.56 -10.73 -10.96
CA GLU A 41 13.88 -10.39 -11.50
C GLU A 41 14.67 -11.66 -11.86
N LEU A 42 14.54 -12.70 -11.02
CA LEU A 42 15.13 -14.02 -11.23
C LEU A 42 14.29 -14.90 -12.16
N HIS A 43 12.96 -14.88 -12.01
CA HIS A 43 12.02 -15.74 -12.75
C HIS A 43 11.15 -14.94 -13.73
N LYS A 44 11.77 -14.39 -14.78
CA LYS A 44 11.09 -13.50 -15.76
C LYS A 44 9.94 -14.15 -16.52
N LYS A 45 9.97 -15.48 -16.69
CA LYS A 45 8.97 -16.26 -17.46
C LYS A 45 7.78 -16.74 -16.62
N ASP A 46 7.70 -16.41 -15.33
CA ASP A 46 6.55 -16.78 -14.50
C ASP A 46 5.36 -15.83 -14.71
N TYR A 47 4.63 -16.05 -15.80
CA TYR A 47 3.47 -15.24 -16.18
C TYR A 47 2.23 -15.49 -15.31
N LEU A 48 2.10 -16.68 -14.72
CA LEU A 48 0.96 -17.03 -13.86
C LEU A 48 1.01 -16.24 -12.56
N SER A 49 2.17 -16.20 -11.91
CA SER A 49 2.37 -15.41 -10.70
C SER A 49 2.31 -13.90 -11.00
N GLN A 50 2.80 -13.43 -12.15
CA GLN A 50 2.66 -12.03 -12.57
C GLN A 50 1.18 -11.62 -12.71
N ARG A 51 0.33 -12.51 -13.25
CA ARG A 51 -1.13 -12.28 -13.28
C ARG A 51 -1.70 -12.15 -11.87
N GLY A 52 -1.23 -12.96 -10.92
CA GLY A 52 -1.55 -12.84 -9.50
C GLY A 52 -1.12 -11.50 -8.90
N LEU A 53 0.10 -11.05 -9.19
CA LEU A 53 0.62 -9.75 -8.76
C LEU A 53 -0.25 -8.59 -9.27
N ARG A 54 -0.68 -8.62 -10.54
CA ARG A 54 -1.59 -7.60 -11.10
C ARG A 54 -2.91 -7.52 -10.33
N LYS A 55 -3.48 -8.67 -9.93
CA LYS A 55 -4.70 -8.70 -9.08
C LYS A 55 -4.46 -8.04 -7.71
N ILE A 56 -3.31 -8.31 -7.08
CA ILE A 56 -2.93 -7.70 -5.80
C ILE A 56 -2.78 -6.17 -5.96
N LEU A 57 -2.14 -5.73 -7.05
CA LEU A 57 -1.97 -4.32 -7.37
C LEU A 57 -3.33 -3.60 -7.48
N GLY A 58 -4.28 -4.19 -8.21
CA GLY A 58 -5.62 -3.65 -8.37
C GLY A 58 -6.41 -3.60 -7.06
N LYS A 59 -6.32 -4.63 -6.20
CA LYS A 59 -6.93 -4.62 -4.86
C LYS A 59 -6.37 -3.49 -3.99
N ARG A 60 -5.04 -3.31 -3.97
CA ARG A 60 -4.38 -2.23 -3.23
C ARG A 60 -4.81 -0.86 -3.74
N GLN A 61 -4.92 -0.67 -5.06
CA GLN A 61 -5.39 0.59 -5.65
C GLN A 61 -6.83 0.93 -5.23
N ARG A 62 -7.73 -0.06 -5.20
CA ARG A 62 -9.11 0.14 -4.71
C ARG A 62 -9.15 0.52 -3.23
N LEU A 63 -8.34 -0.12 -2.39
CA LEU A 63 -8.25 0.22 -0.96
C LEU A 63 -7.70 1.63 -0.75
N LEU A 64 -6.69 2.05 -1.50
CA LEU A 64 -6.18 3.42 -1.45
C LEU A 64 -7.23 4.44 -1.90
N ALA A 65 -8.00 4.14 -2.94
CA ALA A 65 -9.12 4.98 -3.36
C ALA A 65 -10.21 5.08 -2.28
N TYR A 66 -10.54 3.96 -1.62
CA TYR A 66 -11.47 3.93 -0.50
C TYR A 66 -10.96 4.78 0.68
N LEU A 67 -9.71 4.60 1.09
CA LEU A 67 -9.07 5.38 2.14
C LEU A 67 -9.03 6.87 1.79
N SER A 68 -8.73 7.23 0.54
CA SER A 68 -8.76 8.62 0.07
C SER A 68 -10.17 9.23 0.17
N LYS A 69 -11.21 8.48 -0.19
CA LYS A 69 -12.61 8.93 -0.09
C LYS A 69 -13.05 9.09 1.37
N LYS A 70 -12.72 8.11 2.24
CA LYS A 70 -13.04 8.11 3.67
C LYS A 70 -12.28 9.21 4.43
N ASN A 71 -11.01 9.40 4.11
CA ASN A 71 -10.16 10.38 4.76
C ASN A 71 -10.37 11.81 4.27
N ARG A 72 -11.25 12.13 3.30
CA ARG A 72 -11.59 13.55 3.04
C ARG A 72 -12.12 14.30 4.28
N ILE A 73 -12.63 13.56 5.27
CA ILE A 73 -13.07 14.10 6.58
C ILE A 73 -11.90 14.20 7.56
N ARG A 74 -10.87 13.33 7.46
CA ARG A 74 -9.69 13.31 8.35
C ARG A 74 -8.51 14.17 7.83
N TYR A 75 -8.42 14.39 6.52
CA TYR A 75 -7.34 15.11 5.83
C TYR A 75 -7.36 16.63 6.03
N LYS A 76 -8.48 17.21 6.47
CA LYS A 76 -8.51 18.65 6.81
C LYS A 76 -7.79 18.96 8.14
N GLY A 77 -7.53 17.96 8.98
CA GLY A 77 -6.90 18.16 10.30
C GLY A 77 -5.42 17.81 10.38
N SER A 78 -4.84 17.12 9.39
CA SER A 78 -3.45 16.68 9.45
C SER A 78 -2.79 16.79 8.07
N THR A 79 -1.75 17.62 8.03
CA THR A 79 -0.74 17.74 6.97
C THR A 79 -1.20 18.23 5.59
N ALA A 80 -1.47 19.54 5.56
CA ALA A 80 -0.82 20.39 4.58
C ALA A 80 0.71 20.22 4.67
N ALA A 81 1.32 19.51 3.72
CA ALA A 81 2.73 19.69 3.31
C ALA A 81 3.05 18.77 2.12
N GLY A 82 2.90 19.34 0.93
CA GLY A 82 3.75 19.07 -0.24
C GLY A 82 4.00 17.62 -0.65
N LEU A 83 3.25 17.14 -1.64
CA LEU A 83 3.87 16.70 -2.89
C LEU A 83 2.81 16.78 -4.00
N PHE A 84 2.79 17.94 -4.66
CA PHE A 84 2.02 18.21 -5.86
C PHE A 84 2.49 17.25 -6.96
N VAL A 85 1.68 16.25 -7.31
CA VAL A 85 1.84 15.57 -8.60
C VAL A 85 1.07 16.41 -9.63
N LYS A 86 1.82 17.19 -10.41
CA LYS A 86 1.33 17.81 -11.65
C LYS A 86 0.69 16.72 -12.52
N LYS A 87 -0.62 16.81 -12.72
CA LYS A 87 -1.24 16.26 -13.93
C LYS A 87 -0.87 17.19 -15.09
N LYS A 88 -0.18 16.65 -16.08
CA LYS A 88 -0.26 17.10 -17.47
C LYS A 88 -0.61 15.88 -18.30
#